data_AF-D1AHA1-F1
#
_entry.id   AF-D1AHA1-F1
#
_cell.length_a   1.000
_cell.length_b   1.000
_cell.length_c   1.000
_cell.angle_alpha   90.00
_cell.angle_beta   90.00
_cell.angle_gamma   90.00
#
_symmetry.space_group_name_H-M   'P 1'
#
loop_
_entity.id
_entity.type
_entity.pdbx_description
1 polymer ?
#
loop_
_entity_poly.entity_id
_entity_poly.type
_entity_poly.pdbx_seq_one_letter_code
_entity_poly.pdbx_strand_id
1 'polypeptide(L)'
;MAKKNIEIIDRSKENVSSVPDKQENLKYQNEKLRVNNQNPDNKGLKNTGEDIKKEIESNESPVIPEQQITNIKTYGTKTDKLVVELVGKYRNIWNYLTKPDVIRRIKENSKDIEVIPIEYSFMESKEIEFLFSQIKEIYLDGVSIEVSMENLNKFSDRHGEILSEVLLELISSNVEQIKKYQARIQIIYMLGRV
;
A
#
# COMPACT_ATOMS: atom_id res chain seq x y z
N MET A 1 5.88 23.43 -45.75
CA MET A 1 5.25 22.42 -44.86
C MET A 1 6.23 21.28 -44.68
N ALA A 2 6.95 21.25 -43.55
CA ALA A 2 7.96 20.23 -43.27
C ALA A 2 7.37 19.16 -42.33
N LYS A 3 7.39 17.89 -42.76
CA LYS A 3 7.01 16.76 -41.92
C LYS A 3 8.08 16.56 -40.85
N LYS A 4 7.71 16.71 -39.59
CA LYS A 4 8.58 16.41 -38.43
C LYS A 4 8.53 14.90 -38.20
N ASN A 5 9.64 14.21 -38.41
CA ASN A 5 9.79 12.81 -38.01
C ASN A 5 9.82 12.74 -36.48
N ILE A 6 8.95 11.94 -35.90
CA ILE A 6 8.93 11.63 -34.47
C ILE A 6 9.63 10.28 -34.32
N GLU A 7 10.82 10.27 -33.72
CA GLU A 7 11.44 9.03 -33.25
C GLU A 7 10.78 8.61 -31.93
N ILE A 8 10.10 7.46 -31.96
CA ILE A 8 9.59 6.78 -30.78
C ILE A 8 10.70 5.83 -30.33
N ILE A 9 11.35 6.14 -29.20
CA ILE A 9 12.34 5.24 -28.60
C ILE A 9 11.60 4.31 -27.63
N ASP A 10 11.36 3.08 -28.07
CA ASP A 10 10.87 1.99 -27.23
C ASP A 10 12.05 1.37 -26.45
N ARG A 11 12.10 1.62 -25.14
CA ARG A 11 13.14 1.09 -24.23
C ARG A 11 12.74 -0.24 -23.56
N SER A 12 11.71 -0.93 -24.06
CA SER A 12 11.29 -2.24 -23.52
C SER A 12 12.29 -3.39 -23.74
N LYS A 13 13.45 -3.15 -24.34
CA LYS A 13 14.45 -4.18 -24.69
C LYS A 13 15.86 -3.95 -24.13
N GLU A 14 16.05 -3.07 -23.15
CA GLU A 14 17.35 -3.01 -22.45
C GLU A 14 17.46 -4.17 -21.45
N ASN A 15 18.35 -5.11 -21.80
CA ASN A 15 18.66 -6.34 -21.06
C ASN A 15 18.97 -6.08 -19.58
N VAL A 16 18.07 -6.54 -18.71
CA VAL A 16 18.40 -6.82 -17.31
C VAL A 16 18.83 -8.27 -17.21
N SER A 17 20.10 -8.46 -16.88
CA SER A 17 20.77 -9.67 -16.38
C SER A 17 19.81 -10.72 -15.82
N SER A 18 19.75 -11.88 -16.48
CA SER A 18 19.06 -13.10 -16.06
C SER A 18 19.53 -13.57 -14.68
N VAL A 19 18.61 -13.61 -13.71
CA VAL A 19 18.74 -14.42 -12.49
C VAL A 19 18.06 -15.77 -12.78
N PRO A 20 18.70 -16.93 -12.55
CA PRO A 20 18.20 -18.21 -13.02
C PRO A 20 16.99 -18.75 -12.23
N ASP A 21 16.21 -19.55 -12.94
CA ASP A 21 14.90 -20.13 -12.60
C ASP A 21 14.83 -20.87 -11.26
N LYS A 22 13.84 -20.49 -10.44
CA LYS A 22 13.37 -21.28 -9.28
C LYS A 22 12.47 -22.46 -9.68
N GLN A 23 12.75 -23.14 -10.79
CA GLN A 23 12.02 -24.35 -11.21
C GLN A 23 12.76 -25.67 -10.91
N GLU A 24 14.03 -25.64 -10.49
CA GLU A 24 14.78 -26.89 -10.22
C GLU A 24 14.56 -27.52 -8.83
N ASN A 25 13.93 -26.81 -7.88
CA ASN A 25 13.89 -27.28 -6.48
C ASN A 25 12.73 -28.23 -6.13
N LEU A 26 11.78 -28.47 -7.06
CA LEU A 26 10.65 -29.40 -6.84
C LEU A 26 10.92 -30.84 -7.34
N LYS A 27 11.94 -31.03 -8.19
CA LYS A 27 12.33 -32.38 -8.66
C LYS A 27 13.20 -33.14 -7.65
N TYR A 28 14.03 -32.44 -6.88
CA TYR A 28 15.00 -33.07 -5.96
C TYR A 28 14.42 -33.61 -4.64
N GLN A 29 13.16 -33.31 -4.30
CA GLN A 29 12.53 -33.89 -3.10
C GLN A 29 11.70 -35.16 -3.37
N ASN A 30 11.34 -35.44 -4.63
CA ASN A 30 10.48 -36.58 -4.97
C ASN A 30 11.24 -37.89 -5.25
N GLU A 31 12.58 -37.87 -5.36
CA GLU A 31 13.38 -39.07 -5.61
C GLU A 31 13.85 -39.80 -4.34
N LYS A 32 13.67 -39.24 -3.14
CA LYS A 32 14.10 -39.89 -1.88
C LYS A 32 13.02 -40.71 -1.16
N LEU A 33 11.83 -40.86 -1.75
CA LEU A 33 10.77 -41.72 -1.21
C LEU A 33 10.51 -42.92 -2.12
N ARG A 34 11.55 -43.65 -2.50
CA ARG A 34 11.40 -45.05 -2.92
C ARG A 34 11.59 -45.93 -1.69
N VAL A 35 10.48 -46.19 -0.99
CA VAL A 35 10.44 -47.17 0.10
C VAL A 35 10.69 -48.54 -0.51
N ASN A 36 11.80 -49.16 -0.12
CA ASN A 36 12.16 -50.51 -0.54
C ASN A 36 11.26 -51.51 0.21
N ASN A 37 10.16 -51.94 -0.40
CA ASN A 37 9.24 -52.93 0.18
C ASN A 37 9.81 -54.35 0.04
N GLN A 38 10.75 -54.71 0.92
CA GLN A 38 11.15 -56.09 1.18
C GLN A 38 11.23 -56.38 2.68
N ASN A 39 10.22 -55.96 3.44
CA ASN A 39 10.05 -56.41 4.81
C ASN A 39 8.77 -57.26 4.91
N PRO A 40 8.85 -58.57 5.23
CA PRO A 40 7.69 -59.46 5.23
C PRO A 40 6.67 -59.22 6.36
N ASP A 41 6.92 -58.30 7.28
CA ASP A 41 6.04 -58.06 8.44
C ASP A 41 4.92 -57.02 8.23
N ASN A 42 4.79 -56.44 7.03
CA ASN A 42 3.72 -55.46 6.74
C ASN A 42 2.39 -56.12 6.33
N LYS A 43 1.83 -56.97 7.20
CA LYS A 43 0.40 -57.32 7.17
C LYS A 43 -0.38 -56.31 8.02
N GLY A 44 -0.69 -55.12 7.48
CA GLY A 44 -1.56 -54.23 8.24
C GLY A 44 -1.86 -52.82 7.73
N LEU A 45 -1.25 -52.33 6.65
CA LEU A 45 -1.50 -50.95 6.20
C LEU A 45 -1.90 -50.93 4.73
N LYS A 46 -3.17 -51.27 4.47
CA LYS A 46 -3.85 -50.84 3.25
C LYS A 46 -4.26 -49.38 3.43
N ASN A 47 -3.31 -48.45 3.30
CA ASN A 47 -3.67 -47.05 3.08
C ASN A 47 -4.01 -46.90 1.60
N THR A 48 -5.29 -47.06 1.29
CA THR A 48 -5.89 -46.70 0.01
C THR A 48 -5.62 -45.22 -0.26
N GLY A 49 -5.16 -44.87 -1.46
CA GLY A 49 -4.83 -43.49 -1.86
C GLY A 49 -5.99 -42.48 -1.81
N GLU A 50 -7.14 -42.86 -1.27
CA GLU A 50 -8.26 -41.97 -0.94
C GLU A 50 -7.99 -41.12 0.30
N ASP A 51 -7.23 -41.64 1.28
CA ASP A 51 -6.93 -40.88 2.51
C ASP A 51 -5.94 -39.73 2.26
N ILE A 52 -5.00 -39.94 1.32
CA ILE A 52 -4.03 -38.92 0.90
C ILE A 52 -4.73 -37.80 0.12
N LYS A 53 -5.76 -38.10 -0.68
CA LYS A 53 -6.52 -37.07 -1.41
C LYS A 53 -7.31 -36.17 -0.46
N LYS A 54 -7.90 -36.74 0.61
CA LYS A 54 -8.62 -35.96 1.62
C LYS A 54 -7.72 -35.03 2.43
N GLU A 55 -6.48 -35.43 2.72
CA GLU A 55 -5.50 -34.56 3.40
C GLU A 55 -4.96 -33.42 2.50
N ILE A 56 -4.90 -33.61 1.18
CA ILE A 56 -4.46 -32.56 0.26
C ILE A 56 -5.56 -31.51 0.06
N GLU A 57 -6.82 -31.94 -0.07
CA GLU A 57 -7.98 -31.03 -0.15
C GLU A 57 -8.20 -30.23 1.15
N SER A 58 -7.77 -30.75 2.31
CA SER A 58 -7.87 -30.03 3.60
C SER A 58 -6.71 -29.06 3.88
N ASN A 59 -5.69 -28.98 3.01
CA ASN A 59 -4.48 -28.19 3.20
C ASN A 59 -4.28 -27.10 2.14
N GLU A 60 -5.34 -26.71 1.42
CA GLU A 60 -5.31 -25.49 0.62
C GLU A 60 -5.08 -24.29 1.55
N SER A 61 -3.81 -23.86 1.63
CA SER A 61 -3.46 -22.62 2.30
C SER A 61 -4.28 -21.50 1.66
N PRO A 62 -4.91 -20.61 2.45
CA PRO A 62 -5.72 -19.54 1.90
C PRO A 62 -4.84 -18.75 0.92
N VAL A 63 -5.30 -18.62 -0.32
CA VAL A 63 -4.65 -17.82 -1.35
C VAL A 63 -4.43 -16.43 -0.76
N ILE A 64 -3.17 -16.04 -0.59
CA ILE A 64 -2.83 -14.70 -0.12
C ILE A 64 -3.31 -13.76 -1.23
N PRO A 65 -4.28 -12.87 -0.96
CA PRO A 65 -4.77 -11.95 -1.98
C PRO A 65 -3.59 -11.10 -2.48
N GLU A 66 -3.48 -10.94 -3.80
CA GLU A 66 -2.45 -10.08 -4.39
C GLU A 66 -2.60 -8.66 -3.84
N GLN A 67 -1.56 -8.19 -3.15
CA GLN A 67 -1.50 -6.81 -2.69
C GLN A 67 -0.81 -5.96 -3.75
N GLN A 68 -1.50 -4.95 -4.26
CA GLN A 68 -0.90 -3.97 -5.15
C GLN A 68 0.22 -3.21 -4.40
N ILE A 69 1.46 -3.35 -4.87
CA ILE A 69 2.65 -2.83 -4.18
C ILE A 69 2.93 -1.36 -4.58
N THR A 70 2.46 -0.95 -5.76
CA THR A 70 2.60 0.42 -6.29
C THR A 70 1.46 0.75 -7.24
N ASN A 71 1.04 2.01 -7.24
CA ASN A 71 0.07 2.58 -8.15
C ASN A 71 0.38 4.08 -8.32
N ILE A 72 1.23 4.40 -9.29
CA ILE A 72 1.61 5.79 -9.57
C ILE A 72 0.69 6.37 -10.64
N LYS A 73 0.06 7.50 -10.34
CA LYS A 73 -0.82 8.22 -11.26
C LYS A 73 -0.41 9.68 -11.37
N THR A 74 -0.58 10.23 -12.58
CA THR A 74 -0.35 11.64 -12.87
C THR A 74 -1.67 12.37 -13.02
N TYR A 75 -1.81 13.49 -12.34
CA TYR A 75 -2.97 14.37 -12.36
C TYR A 75 -2.54 15.76 -12.81
N GLY A 76 -3.41 16.48 -13.52
CA GLY A 76 -3.13 17.86 -13.94
C GLY A 76 -3.31 18.09 -15.43
N THR A 77 -2.73 19.19 -15.89
CA THR A 77 -2.79 19.67 -17.27
C THR A 77 -1.48 19.35 -18.01
N LYS A 78 -1.29 19.94 -19.20
CA LYS A 78 -0.03 19.78 -19.94
C LYS A 78 1.16 20.41 -19.22
N THR A 79 0.95 21.53 -18.52
CA THR A 79 2.01 22.32 -17.89
C THR A 79 2.13 22.04 -16.40
N ASP A 80 1.00 21.86 -15.72
CA ASP A 80 0.97 21.75 -14.26
C ASP A 80 0.50 20.34 -13.88
N LYS A 81 1.33 19.58 -13.16
CA LYS A 81 1.04 18.16 -12.86
C LYS A 81 1.47 17.78 -11.45
N LEU A 82 0.75 16.82 -10.88
CA LEU A 82 1.13 16.07 -9.69
C LEU A 82 1.30 14.60 -10.06
N VAL A 83 2.44 14.02 -9.70
CA VAL A 83 2.67 12.58 -9.79
C VAL A 83 2.62 12.00 -8.38
N VAL A 84 1.69 11.07 -8.15
CA VAL A 84 1.31 10.61 -6.81
C VAL A 84 1.29 9.09 -6.76
N GLU A 85 1.86 8.52 -5.69
CA GLU A 85 1.73 7.11 -5.33
C GLU A 85 0.43 6.89 -4.54
N LEU A 86 -0.50 6.14 -5.12
CA LEU A 86 -1.80 5.88 -4.51
C LEU A 86 -1.75 4.73 -3.49
N VAL A 87 -0.68 3.95 -3.43
CA VAL A 87 -0.49 2.94 -2.39
C VAL A 87 0.17 3.57 -1.16
N GLY A 88 -0.61 3.77 -0.10
CA GLY A 88 -0.17 4.37 1.15
C GLY A 88 0.83 3.48 1.89
N LYS A 89 2.05 3.97 2.10
CA LYS A 89 3.02 3.32 2.99
C LYS A 89 2.50 3.29 4.44
N TYR A 90 2.81 2.20 5.16
CA TYR A 90 2.42 2.02 6.57
C TYR A 90 2.65 3.25 7.44
N ARG A 91 3.86 3.84 7.39
CA ARG A 91 4.21 5.04 8.17
C ARG A 91 3.29 6.22 7.88
N ASN A 92 2.96 6.43 6.60
CA ASN A 92 2.17 7.58 6.17
C ASN A 92 0.71 7.40 6.59
N ILE A 93 0.16 6.19 6.46
CA ILE A 93 -1.18 5.87 6.96
C ILE A 93 -1.24 5.97 8.49
N TRP A 94 -0.19 5.50 9.19
CA TRP A 94 -0.11 5.64 10.63
C TRP A 94 -0.15 7.11 11.05
N ASN A 95 0.68 7.97 10.46
CA ASN A 95 0.69 9.40 10.73
C ASN A 95 -0.67 10.06 10.46
N TYR A 96 -1.32 9.70 9.35
CA TYR A 96 -2.68 10.14 9.01
C TYR A 96 -3.68 9.79 10.12
N LEU A 97 -3.62 8.57 10.66
CA LEU A 97 -4.53 8.09 11.70
C LEU A 97 -4.25 8.64 13.10
N THR A 98 -2.99 8.99 13.39
CA THR A 98 -2.57 9.43 14.73
C THR A 98 -2.46 10.94 14.89
N LYS A 99 -2.67 11.71 13.81
CA LYS A 99 -2.69 13.17 13.92
C LYS A 99 -3.78 13.59 14.92
N PRO A 100 -3.47 14.38 15.97
CA PRO A 100 -4.46 14.73 16.98
C PRO A 100 -5.57 15.60 16.42
N ASP A 101 -6.83 15.16 16.46
CA ASP A 101 -7.96 16.00 16.03
C ASP A 101 -8.61 16.77 17.20
N VAL A 102 -8.25 16.42 18.44
CA VAL A 102 -8.83 17.02 19.66
C VAL A 102 -7.81 17.16 20.78
N ILE A 103 -7.98 18.20 21.60
CA ILE A 103 -7.31 18.36 22.89
C ILE A 103 -8.27 17.96 23.99
N ARG A 104 -7.82 17.11 24.92
CA ARG A 104 -8.57 16.73 26.12
C ARG A 104 -7.94 17.39 27.33
N ARG A 105 -8.68 18.25 28.04
CA ARG A 105 -8.22 18.87 29.28
C ARG A 105 -9.23 18.68 30.40
N ILE A 106 -8.76 18.63 31.64
CA ILE A 106 -9.61 18.65 32.83
C ILE A 106 -9.99 20.10 33.08
N LYS A 107 -11.28 20.40 33.23
CA LYS A 107 -11.73 21.75 33.59
C LYS A 107 -11.21 22.10 34.98
N GLU A 108 -10.68 23.32 35.15
CA GLU A 108 -10.03 23.77 36.39
C GLU A 108 -10.86 23.56 37.67
N ASN A 109 -12.20 23.55 37.57
CA ASN A 109 -13.10 23.47 38.72
C ASN A 109 -14.07 22.26 38.68
N SER A 110 -13.80 21.24 37.87
CA SER A 110 -14.66 20.03 37.83
C SER A 110 -13.85 18.79 37.47
N LYS A 111 -14.40 17.61 37.78
CA LYS A 111 -13.84 16.33 37.27
C LYS A 111 -14.20 16.08 35.80
N ASP A 112 -14.83 17.04 35.13
CA ASP A 112 -15.27 16.90 33.75
C ASP A 112 -14.11 17.09 32.77
N ILE A 113 -14.10 16.25 31.73
CA ILE A 113 -13.16 16.34 30.62
C ILE A 113 -13.79 17.23 29.54
N GLU A 114 -13.09 18.31 29.20
CA GLU A 114 -13.39 19.14 28.04
C GLU A 114 -12.64 18.58 26.82
N VAL A 115 -13.37 18.43 25.70
CA VAL A 115 -12.82 18.00 24.42
C VAL A 115 -12.93 19.18 23.45
N ILE A 116 -11.79 19.73 23.05
CA ILE A 116 -11.71 20.90 22.15
C ILE A 116 -11.19 20.41 20.79
N PRO A 117 -11.91 20.63 19.68
CA PRO A 117 -11.41 20.29 18.35
C PRO A 117 -10.19 21.16 17.99
N ILE A 118 -9.21 20.57 17.31
CA ILE A 118 -8.08 21.32 16.75
C ILE A 118 -8.45 21.78 15.34
N GLU A 119 -8.44 23.08 15.12
CA GLU A 119 -8.62 23.66 13.77
C GLU A 119 -7.26 23.76 13.08
N TYR A 120 -7.01 22.86 12.14
CA TYR A 120 -5.83 22.92 11.28
C TYR A 120 -6.04 23.86 10.10
N SER A 121 -4.98 24.56 9.70
CA SER A 121 -4.99 25.20 8.38
C SER A 121 -5.07 24.13 7.28
N PHE A 122 -5.49 24.52 6.08
CA PHE A 122 -5.63 23.58 4.96
C PHE A 122 -4.34 22.76 4.73
N MET A 123 -3.20 23.43 4.73
CA MET A 123 -1.89 22.79 4.56
C MET A 123 -1.45 21.94 5.75
N GLU A 124 -2.04 22.12 6.92
CA GLU A 124 -1.75 21.29 8.09
C GLU A 124 -2.79 20.18 8.28
N SER A 125 -3.77 20.04 7.40
CA SER A 125 -4.73 18.95 7.49
C SER A 125 -4.02 17.59 7.31
N LYS A 126 -4.51 16.56 8.02
CA LYS A 126 -3.98 15.20 7.91
C LYS A 126 -4.09 14.66 6.48
N GLU A 127 -5.14 15.02 5.75
CA GLU A 127 -5.35 14.64 4.36
C GLU A 127 -4.26 15.21 3.45
N ILE A 128 -3.92 16.49 3.60
CA ILE A 128 -2.87 17.14 2.81
C ILE A 128 -1.49 16.60 3.19
N GLU A 129 -1.19 16.39 4.48
CA GLU A 129 0.07 15.77 4.88
C GLU A 129 0.20 14.33 4.35
N PHE A 130 -0.89 13.58 4.33
CA PHE A 130 -0.91 12.25 3.76
C PHE A 130 -0.63 12.30 2.26
N LEU A 131 -1.32 13.17 1.51
CA LEU A 131 -1.04 13.38 0.10
C LEU A 131 0.40 13.80 -0.15
N PHE A 132 0.89 14.81 0.57
CA PHE A 132 2.25 15.32 0.43
C PHE A 132 3.29 14.22 0.59
N SER A 133 3.08 13.31 1.56
CA SER A 133 3.95 12.15 1.77
C SER A 133 3.95 11.11 0.64
N GLN A 134 3.00 11.19 -0.29
CA GLN A 134 2.86 10.31 -1.46
C GLN A 134 3.29 10.96 -2.78
N ILE A 135 3.49 12.28 -2.80
CA ILE A 135 3.92 12.99 -4.02
C ILE A 135 5.34 12.53 -4.40
N LYS A 136 5.51 12.22 -5.68
CA LYS A 136 6.80 11.90 -6.29
C LYS A 136 7.39 13.11 -6.98
N GLU A 137 6.57 13.81 -7.74
CA GLU A 137 6.99 14.94 -8.56
C GLU A 137 5.87 15.98 -8.62
N ILE A 138 6.28 17.25 -8.68
CA ILE A 138 5.40 18.38 -8.96
C ILE A 138 5.95 19.06 -10.21
N TYR A 139 5.05 19.36 -11.15
CA TYR A 139 5.34 20.20 -12.31
C TYR A 139 4.51 21.47 -12.21
N LEU A 140 5.15 22.62 -12.40
CA LEU A 140 4.49 23.90 -12.63
C LEU A 140 5.10 24.54 -13.88
N ASP A 141 4.25 25.11 -14.73
CA ASP A 141 4.67 25.83 -15.93
C ASP A 141 5.51 24.94 -16.89
N GLY A 142 5.25 23.63 -16.87
CA GLY A 142 5.91 22.62 -17.70
C GLY A 142 7.27 22.13 -17.18
N VAL A 143 7.71 22.61 -16.02
CA VAL A 143 9.02 22.28 -15.44
C VAL A 143 8.83 21.48 -14.16
N SER A 144 9.62 20.41 -14.00
CA SER A 144 9.69 19.66 -12.73
C SER A 144 10.33 20.54 -11.67
N ILE A 145 9.67 20.69 -10.55
CA ILE A 145 10.14 21.49 -9.42
C ILE A 145 10.29 20.60 -8.17
N GLU A 146 10.92 21.16 -7.14
CA GLU A 146 11.06 20.49 -5.86
C GLU A 146 9.70 20.18 -5.22
N VAL A 147 9.58 18.97 -4.65
CA VAL A 147 8.42 18.57 -3.85
C VAL A 147 8.50 19.28 -2.50
N SER A 148 7.79 20.41 -2.38
CA SER A 148 7.68 21.18 -1.16
C SER A 148 6.23 21.59 -0.90
N MET A 149 5.91 21.90 0.35
CA MET A 149 4.55 22.32 0.72
C MET A 149 4.15 23.63 0.04
N GLU A 150 5.11 24.54 -0.13
CA GLU A 150 4.91 25.80 -0.84
C GLU A 150 4.53 25.55 -2.31
N ASN A 151 5.20 24.60 -2.97
CA ASN A 151 4.92 24.25 -4.36
C ASN A 151 3.60 23.48 -4.52
N LEU A 152 3.23 22.64 -3.53
CA LEU A 152 1.90 22.04 -3.47
C LEU A 152 0.81 23.12 -3.27
N ASN A 153 1.07 24.15 -2.46
CA ASN A 153 0.16 25.28 -2.32
C ASN A 153 -0.02 26.05 -3.63
N LYS A 154 1.08 26.34 -4.33
CA LYS A 154 1.01 26.96 -5.66
C LYS A 154 0.21 26.12 -6.66
N PHE A 155 0.36 24.80 -6.62
CA PHE A 155 -0.47 23.90 -7.44
C PHE A 155 -1.95 23.97 -7.01
N SER A 156 -2.24 23.93 -5.71
CA SER A 156 -3.58 24.03 -5.14
C SER A 156 -4.31 25.30 -5.55
N ASP A 157 -3.62 26.45 -5.48
CA ASP A 157 -4.17 27.76 -5.84
C ASP A 157 -4.57 27.82 -7.32
N ARG A 158 -3.88 27.07 -8.19
CA ARG A 158 -4.17 26.99 -9.63
C ARG A 158 -5.17 25.90 -9.99
N HIS A 159 -5.13 24.75 -9.30
CA HIS A 159 -5.81 23.51 -9.68
C HIS A 159 -6.50 22.81 -8.48
N GLY A 160 -7.25 23.56 -7.67
CA GLY A 160 -7.88 23.05 -6.45
C GLY A 160 -8.87 21.89 -6.66
N GLU A 161 -9.57 21.86 -7.79
CA GLU A 161 -10.46 20.75 -8.15
C GLU A 161 -9.69 19.45 -8.39
N ILE A 162 -8.57 19.54 -9.12
CA ILE A 162 -7.68 18.40 -9.38
C ILE A 162 -7.07 17.89 -8.08
N LEU A 163 -6.67 18.80 -7.19
CA LEU A 163 -6.16 18.43 -5.87
C LEU A 163 -7.21 17.65 -5.06
N SER A 164 -8.47 18.08 -5.10
CA SER A 164 -9.58 17.41 -4.42
C SER A 164 -9.84 16.00 -4.99
N GLU A 165 -9.75 15.84 -6.32
CA GLU A 165 -9.83 14.53 -6.98
C GLU A 165 -8.70 13.60 -6.51
N VAL A 166 -7.46 14.10 -6.49
CA VAL A 166 -6.29 13.32 -6.04
C VAL A 166 -6.47 12.86 -4.59
N LEU A 167 -6.93 13.75 -3.70
CA LEU A 167 -7.18 13.42 -2.30
C LEU A 167 -8.24 12.33 -2.16
N LEU A 168 -9.36 12.47 -2.88
CA LEU A 168 -10.46 11.51 -2.83
C LEU A 168 -10.00 10.14 -3.32
N GLU A 169 -9.27 10.07 -4.44
CA GLU A 169 -8.76 8.82 -5.00
C GLU A 169 -7.71 8.18 -4.09
N LEU A 170 -6.81 8.97 -3.50
CA LEU A 170 -5.81 8.50 -2.55
C LEU A 170 -6.48 7.87 -1.31
N ILE A 171 -7.46 8.54 -0.70
CA ILE A 171 -8.16 8.02 0.47
C ILE A 171 -8.94 6.76 0.10
N SER A 172 -9.67 6.79 -1.02
CA SER A 172 -10.48 5.66 -1.49
C SER A 172 -9.63 4.42 -1.76
N SER A 173 -8.47 4.60 -2.39
CA SER A 173 -7.52 3.51 -2.68
C SER A 173 -6.93 2.87 -1.41
N ASN A 174 -6.96 3.59 -0.27
CA ASN A 174 -6.38 3.13 1.00
C ASN A 174 -7.41 2.82 2.07
N VAL A 175 -8.71 2.93 1.78
CA VAL A 175 -9.78 2.87 2.79
C VAL A 175 -9.76 1.58 3.62
N GLU A 176 -9.49 0.43 2.99
CA GLU A 176 -9.44 -0.86 3.69
C GLU A 176 -8.24 -0.95 4.64
N GLN A 177 -7.08 -0.46 4.20
CA GLN A 177 -5.86 -0.44 5.02
C GLN A 177 -6.01 0.53 6.20
N ILE A 178 -6.57 1.72 5.94
CA ILE A 178 -6.89 2.73 6.95
C ILE A 178 -7.81 2.11 8.02
N LYS A 179 -8.92 1.47 7.62
CA LYS A 179 -9.84 0.79 8.55
C LYS A 179 -9.15 -0.30 9.37
N LYS A 180 -8.33 -1.13 8.72
CA LYS A 180 -7.58 -2.21 9.39
C LYS A 180 -6.61 -1.66 10.44
N TYR A 181 -5.87 -0.60 10.13
CA TYR A 181 -4.93 0.00 11.08
C TYR A 181 -5.65 0.77 12.19
N GLN A 182 -6.75 1.46 11.87
CA GLN A 182 -7.58 2.13 12.86
C GLN A 182 -8.12 1.15 13.92
N ALA A 183 -8.63 -0.02 13.49
CA ALA A 183 -9.07 -1.06 14.42
C ALA A 183 -7.93 -1.56 15.32
N ARG A 184 -6.74 -1.76 14.77
CA ARG A 184 -5.55 -2.17 15.55
C ARG A 184 -5.12 -1.12 16.56
N ILE A 185 -5.12 0.16 16.17
CA ILE A 185 -4.81 1.28 17.05
C ILE A 185 -5.80 1.32 18.23
N GLN A 186 -7.10 1.15 17.96
CA GLN A 186 -8.12 1.09 19.01
C GLN A 186 -7.89 -0.07 19.98
N ILE A 187 -7.55 -1.27 19.48
CA ILE A 187 -7.22 -2.42 20.33
C ILE A 187 -6.02 -2.12 21.22
N ILE A 188 -4.96 -1.52 20.68
CA ILE A 188 -3.76 -1.14 21.45
C ILE A 188 -4.14 -0.17 22.58
N TYR A 189 -4.95 0.86 22.28
CA TYR A 189 -5.40 1.81 23.31
C TYR A 189 -6.33 1.17 24.36
N MET A 190 -7.10 0.14 24.00
CA MET A 190 -7.92 -0.60 24.96
C MET A 190 -7.06 -1.50 25.86
N LEU A 191 -6.07 -2.19 25.30
CA LEU A 191 -5.19 -3.09 26.05
C LEU A 191 -4.16 -2.36 26.92
N GLY A 192 -3.71 -1.17 26.51
CA GLY A 192 -2.80 -0.32 27.28
C GLY A 192 -3.46 0.51 28.39
N ARG A 193 -4.78 0.34 28.63
CA ARG A 193 -5.54 0.99 29.70
C ARG A 193 -5.81 0.07 30.91
N VAL A 194 -5.00 -0.98 31.09
CA VAL A 194 -5.01 -1.87 32.27
C VAL A 194 -3.97 -1.42 33.28
#